data_AF-A0A7Z9N4V8-F1
#
_entry.id   AF-A0A7Z9N4V8-F1
#
_cell.length_a   1.000
_cell.length_b   1.000
_cell.length_c   1.000
_cell.angle_alpha   90.00
_cell.angle_beta   90.00
_cell.angle_gamma   90.00
#
_symmetry.space_group_name_H-M   'P 1'
#
loop_
_entity.id
_entity.type
_entity.pdbx_description
1 polymer ?
#
loop_
_entity_poly.entity_id
_entity_poly.type
_entity_poly.pdbx_seq_one_letter_code
_entity_poly.pdbx_strand_id
1 'polypeptide(L)'
;MKLNREKVIVAVMALILVWYFKDYISFGGTSSPPPVLSSAAPALSLKETVTYENVQELIEIERPVSVALGPKDWGKDIFYDRNQIYKSWFKLTGISKMRDGYKAFINGEILNEGNRIRGFTITQITPTLVKLKKNKSRLTLKLE
;
A
#
# COMPACT_ATOMS: atom_id res chain seq x y z
N MET A 1 -3.62 -18.46 61.48
CA MET A 1 -3.01 -18.93 60.22
C MET A 1 -1.69 -18.19 60.04
N LYS A 2 -0.54 -18.83 60.30
CA LYS A 2 0.78 -18.19 60.17
C LYS A 2 1.06 -18.00 58.67
N LEU A 3 1.11 -16.77 58.17
CA LEU A 3 1.49 -16.53 56.78
C LEU A 3 2.98 -16.76 56.62
N ASN A 4 3.37 -17.62 55.68
CA ASN A 4 4.77 -17.85 55.34
C ASN A 4 5.30 -16.59 54.67
N ARG A 5 6.32 -15.96 55.26
CA ARG A 5 6.89 -14.68 54.80
C ARG A 5 7.35 -14.75 53.33
N GLU A 6 7.85 -15.91 52.89
CA GLU A 6 8.22 -16.17 51.49
C GLU A 6 7.02 -16.08 50.54
N LYS A 7 5.87 -16.66 50.93
CA LYS A 7 4.63 -16.61 50.12
C LYS A 7 4.09 -15.18 50.01
N VAL A 8 4.27 -14.37 51.05
CA VAL A 8 3.90 -12.94 51.04
C VAL A 8 4.76 -12.19 50.03
N ILE A 9 6.08 -12.39 50.05
CA ILE A 9 7.01 -11.70 49.16
C ILE A 9 6.73 -12.08 47.70
N VAL A 10 6.51 -13.38 47.42
CA VAL A 10 6.18 -13.85 46.06
C VAL A 10 4.87 -13.23 45.55
N ALA A 11 3.84 -13.15 46.40
CA ALA A 11 2.56 -12.54 46.03
C ALA A 11 2.69 -11.04 45.71
N VAL A 12 3.49 -10.31 46.50
CA VAL A 12 3.76 -8.88 46.27
C VAL A 12 4.55 -8.66 44.98
N MET A 13 5.58 -9.48 44.72
CA MET A 13 6.38 -9.39 43.48
C MET A 13 5.53 -9.69 42.24
N ALA A 14 4.62 -10.66 42.31
CA ALA A 14 3.71 -10.95 41.21
C ALA A 14 2.77 -9.77 40.90
N LEU A 15 2.22 -9.11 41.92
CA LEU A 15 1.37 -7.93 41.75
C LEU A 15 2.11 -6.76 41.09
N ILE A 16 3.36 -6.52 41.49
CA ILE A 16 4.21 -5.48 40.89
C ILE A 16 4.48 -5.79 39.41
N LEU A 17 4.76 -7.06 39.09
CA LEU A 17 5.02 -7.50 37.72
C LEU A 17 3.78 -7.28 36.83
N VAL A 18 2.58 -7.67 37.30
CA VAL A 18 1.33 -7.43 36.56
C VAL A 18 1.09 -5.94 36.34
N TRP A 19 1.35 -5.10 37.36
CA TRP A 19 1.19 -3.66 37.24
C TRP A 19 2.16 -3.04 36.22
N TYR A 20 3.42 -3.49 36.24
CA TYR A 20 4.46 -3.05 35.31
C TYR A 20 4.11 -3.39 33.84
N PHE A 21 3.53 -4.57 33.60
CA PHE A 21 3.16 -5.01 32.25
C PHE A 21 1.76 -4.57 31.80
N LYS A 22 1.00 -3.85 32.64
CA LYS A 22 -0.39 -3.42 32.33
C LYS A 22 -0.48 -2.63 31.02
N ASP A 23 0.50 -1.79 30.73
CA ASP A 23 0.48 -0.95 29.52
C ASP A 23 0.98 -1.70 28.26
N TYR A 24 1.60 -2.87 28.41
CA TYR A 24 2.04 -3.73 27.31
C TYR A 24 0.96 -4.71 26.85
N ILE A 25 0.00 -5.04 27.73
CA ILE A 25 -1.14 -5.88 27.38
C ILE A 25 -2.26 -4.96 26.87
N SER A 26 -2.23 -4.64 25.58
CA SER A 26 -3.44 -4.17 24.88
C SER A 26 -4.43 -5.33 24.79
N PHE A 27 -5.20 -5.54 25.86
CA PHE A 27 -6.35 -6.43 25.85
C PHE A 27 -7.39 -5.82 24.91
N GLY A 28 -7.36 -6.29 23.66
CA GLY A 28 -8.19 -5.79 22.57
C GLY A 28 -9.67 -5.85 22.93
N GLY A 29 -10.30 -4.67 22.96
CA GLY A 29 -11.71 -4.55 23.31
C GLY A 29 -12.24 -3.11 23.28
N THR A 30 -11.70 -2.24 22.43
CA THR A 30 -12.44 -1.02 22.07
C THR A 30 -13.30 -1.34 20.86
N SER A 31 -14.55 -1.74 21.14
CA SER A 31 -15.60 -1.85 20.13
C SER A 31 -15.89 -0.46 19.58
N SER A 32 -15.08 -0.03 18.61
CA SER A 32 -15.45 1.08 17.74
C SER A 32 -16.53 0.54 16.81
N PRO A 33 -17.75 1.10 16.80
CA PRO A 33 -18.72 0.73 15.79
C PRO A 33 -18.11 1.03 14.40
N PRO A 34 -18.32 0.14 13.40
CA PRO A 34 -17.80 0.39 12.07
C PRO A 34 -18.35 1.70 11.52
N PRO A 35 -17.57 2.45 10.73
CA PRO A 35 -18.10 3.63 10.06
C PRO A 35 -19.24 3.18 9.14
N VAL A 36 -20.45 3.63 9.44
CA VAL A 36 -21.59 3.49 8.53
C VAL A 36 -21.27 4.28 7.26
N LEU A 37 -21.36 3.60 6.12
CA LEU A 37 -21.26 4.22 4.80
C LEU A 37 -22.43 5.20 4.67
N SER A 38 -22.15 6.51 4.73
CA SER A 38 -23.15 7.52 4.38
C SER A 38 -23.51 7.31 2.91
N SER A 39 -24.70 6.78 2.66
CA SER A 39 -25.32 6.74 1.34
C SER A 39 -25.74 8.16 0.95
N ALA A 40 -24.77 8.99 0.64
CA ALA A 40 -24.95 10.20 -0.14
C ALA A 40 -24.25 9.99 -1.49
N ALA A 41 -24.77 9.03 -2.27
CA ALA A 41 -24.60 9.11 -3.71
C ALA A 41 -25.33 10.39 -4.18
N PRO A 42 -24.73 11.22 -5.06
CA PRO A 42 -25.48 12.32 -5.64
C PRO A 42 -26.64 11.72 -6.43
N ALA A 43 -27.87 11.98 -5.99
CA ALA A 43 -29.03 11.74 -6.82
C ALA A 43 -28.86 12.63 -8.06
N LEU A 44 -28.47 12.01 -9.19
CA LEU A 44 -28.57 12.62 -10.50
C LEU A 44 -30.05 12.91 -10.73
N SER A 45 -30.44 14.15 -10.46
CA SER A 45 -31.73 14.72 -10.83
C SER A 45 -31.82 14.75 -12.36
N LEU A 46 -32.31 13.67 -12.95
CA LEU A 46 -32.70 13.67 -14.36
C LEU A 46 -34.00 14.46 -14.46
N LYS A 47 -33.88 15.72 -14.85
CA LYS A 47 -35.00 16.63 -15.06
C LYS A 47 -35.86 16.06 -16.19
N GLU A 48 -37.00 15.52 -15.79
CA GLU A 48 -38.07 15.02 -16.64
C GLU A 48 -38.63 16.18 -17.48
N THR A 49 -38.17 16.32 -18.73
CA THR A 49 -38.87 17.07 -19.80
C THR A 49 -38.28 16.69 -21.16
N VAL A 50 -38.70 15.58 -21.79
CA VAL A 50 -38.61 15.46 -23.26
C VAL A 50 -39.82 14.71 -23.81
N THR A 51 -40.59 15.46 -24.58
CA THR A 51 -41.71 15.14 -25.46
C THR A 51 -41.49 13.89 -26.31
N TYR A 52 -42.51 13.02 -26.38
CA TYR A 52 -42.53 11.78 -27.15
C TYR A 52 -42.63 12.01 -28.66
N GLU A 53 -41.53 12.32 -29.36
CA GLU A 53 -41.57 12.25 -30.85
C GLU A 53 -40.38 11.58 -31.55
N ASN A 54 -39.28 11.20 -30.89
CA ASN A 54 -38.15 10.54 -31.58
C ASN A 54 -37.70 9.23 -30.93
N VAL A 55 -38.61 8.26 -30.82
CA VAL A 55 -38.34 6.93 -30.25
C VAL A 55 -37.43 6.06 -31.16
N GLN A 56 -37.17 6.47 -32.41
CA GLN A 56 -36.42 5.66 -33.37
C GLN A 56 -34.91 6.00 -33.47
N GLU A 57 -34.43 7.07 -32.85
CA GLU A 57 -33.02 7.52 -32.96
C GLU A 57 -32.18 7.22 -31.70
N LEU A 58 -32.79 6.75 -30.60
CA LEU A 58 -32.10 6.41 -29.35
C LEU A 58 -31.81 4.90 -29.18
N ILE A 59 -32.03 4.09 -30.21
CA ILE A 59 -31.72 2.64 -30.20
C ILE A 59 -30.38 2.38 -30.92
N GLU A 60 -29.41 3.29 -30.82
CA GLU A 60 -28.02 2.84 -30.81
C GLU A 60 -27.71 2.46 -29.37
N ILE A 61 -28.19 1.27 -29.00
CA ILE A 61 -27.78 0.59 -27.78
C ILE A 61 -26.28 0.39 -27.92
N GLU A 62 -25.51 1.33 -27.38
CA GLU A 62 -24.10 1.17 -27.07
C GLU A 62 -24.02 -0.17 -26.34
N ARG A 63 -23.58 -1.21 -27.08
CA ARG A 63 -23.51 -2.56 -26.53
C ARG A 63 -22.75 -2.42 -25.22
N PRO A 64 -23.34 -2.80 -24.06
CA PRO A 64 -22.61 -2.74 -22.83
C PRO A 64 -21.34 -3.56 -23.07
N VAL A 65 -20.18 -2.91 -22.96
CA VAL A 65 -18.89 -3.60 -23.02
C VAL A 65 -19.05 -4.72 -22.01
N SER A 66 -19.07 -5.96 -22.51
CA SER A 66 -19.23 -7.12 -21.67
C SER A 66 -17.99 -7.20 -20.79
N VAL A 67 -18.11 -6.64 -19.59
CA VAL A 67 -17.13 -6.85 -18.53
C VAL A 67 -17.22 -8.32 -18.20
N ALA A 68 -16.34 -9.11 -18.80
CA ALA A 68 -16.27 -10.53 -18.54
C ALA A 68 -16.08 -10.70 -17.02
N LEU A 69 -17.10 -11.21 -16.33
CA LEU A 69 -17.05 -11.62 -14.92
C LEU A 69 -16.25 -12.94 -14.78
N GLY A 70 -15.09 -13.00 -15.44
CA GLY A 70 -14.18 -14.13 -15.44
C GLY A 70 -13.01 -13.92 -14.49
N PRO A 71 -12.31 -14.99 -14.09
CA PRO A 71 -11.27 -15.00 -13.04
C PRO A 71 -9.95 -14.37 -13.48
N LYS A 72 -9.96 -13.39 -14.39
CA LYS A 72 -8.71 -12.88 -14.96
C LYS A 72 -7.87 -12.11 -13.93
N ASP A 73 -8.53 -11.50 -12.94
CA ASP A 73 -7.86 -10.67 -11.92
C ASP A 73 -8.36 -10.88 -10.47
N TRP A 74 -9.17 -11.91 -10.21
CA TRP A 74 -9.56 -12.29 -8.85
C TRP A 74 -8.31 -12.71 -8.06
N GLY A 75 -7.98 -11.98 -6.99
CA GLY A 75 -6.76 -12.18 -6.19
C GLY A 75 -5.68 -11.11 -6.37
N LYS A 76 -5.82 -10.23 -7.37
CA LYS A 76 -5.11 -8.94 -7.38
C LYS A 76 -6.00 -7.94 -6.65
N ASP A 77 -5.59 -7.56 -5.45
CA ASP A 77 -6.22 -6.47 -4.72
C ASP A 77 -6.13 -5.16 -5.54
N ILE A 78 -7.02 -4.20 -5.30
CA ILE A 78 -6.95 -2.84 -5.89
C ILE A 78 -5.61 -2.13 -5.59
N PHE A 79 -4.85 -2.68 -4.64
CA PHE A 79 -3.50 -2.25 -4.26
C PHE A 79 -2.36 -3.09 -4.84
N TYR A 80 -2.64 -4.02 -5.75
CA TYR A 80 -1.64 -4.97 -6.28
C TYR A 80 -0.52 -4.25 -7.04
N ASP A 81 -0.85 -3.23 -7.84
CA ASP A 81 0.13 -2.47 -8.60
C ASP A 81 0.30 -1.04 -8.06
N ARG A 82 1.25 -0.89 -7.14
CA ARG A 82 1.69 0.42 -6.63
C ARG A 82 2.93 0.94 -7.34
N ASN A 83 3.35 0.36 -8.47
CA ASN A 83 4.59 0.80 -9.12
C ASN A 83 4.52 2.26 -9.55
N GLN A 84 3.37 2.75 -10.01
CA GLN A 84 3.22 4.14 -10.42
C GLN A 84 3.43 5.11 -9.25
N ILE A 85 2.88 4.78 -8.07
CA ILE A 85 3.09 5.55 -6.84
C ILE A 85 4.55 5.52 -6.43
N TYR A 86 5.20 4.35 -6.48
CA TYR A 86 6.61 4.25 -6.12
C TYR A 86 7.53 4.96 -7.11
N LYS A 87 7.18 4.98 -8.40
CA LYS A 87 7.98 5.63 -9.44
C LYS A 87 8.14 7.13 -9.17
N SER A 88 7.12 7.81 -8.65
CA SER A 88 7.19 9.24 -8.34
C SER A 88 8.14 9.58 -7.17
N TRP A 89 8.51 8.59 -6.35
CA TRP A 89 9.45 8.78 -5.23
C TRP A 89 10.91 8.80 -5.66
N PHE A 90 11.20 8.44 -6.92
CA PHE A 90 12.55 8.33 -7.43
C PHE A 90 12.73 9.18 -8.68
N LYS A 91 13.69 10.09 -8.63
CA LYS A 91 14.18 10.85 -9.76
C LYS A 91 15.55 10.30 -10.15
N LEU A 92 15.60 9.53 -11.24
CA LEU A 92 16.85 9.04 -11.82
C LEU A 92 17.43 10.17 -12.69
N THR A 93 18.52 10.78 -12.25
CA THR A 93 19.15 11.91 -12.97
C THR A 93 20.28 11.47 -13.88
N GLY A 94 20.83 10.27 -13.68
CA GLY A 94 21.95 9.78 -14.48
C GLY A 94 22.37 8.37 -14.14
N ILE A 95 23.14 7.77 -15.04
CA ILE A 95 23.85 6.51 -14.83
C ILE A 95 25.26 6.68 -15.41
N SER A 96 26.30 6.28 -14.68
CA SER A 96 27.68 6.39 -15.14
C SER A 96 28.47 5.12 -14.84
N LYS A 97 29.40 4.76 -15.74
CA LYS A 97 30.32 3.63 -15.55
C LYS A 97 31.56 4.11 -14.81
N MET A 98 31.87 3.49 -13.68
CA MET A 98 33.04 3.74 -12.86
C MET A 98 33.93 2.49 -12.77
N ARG A 99 35.06 2.59 -12.06
CA ARG A 99 36.02 1.48 -11.88
C ARG A 99 35.37 0.25 -11.25
N ASP A 100 34.42 0.44 -10.36
CA ASP A 100 33.71 -0.61 -9.61
C ASP A 100 32.38 -1.03 -10.25
N GLY A 101 32.08 -0.57 -11.47
CA GLY A 101 30.84 -0.89 -12.19
C GLY A 101 29.96 0.34 -12.44
N TYR A 102 28.69 0.11 -12.74
CA TYR A 102 27.74 1.21 -12.96
C TYR A 102 27.26 1.80 -11.63
N LYS A 103 27.19 3.13 -11.58
CA LYS A 103 26.56 3.88 -10.50
C LYS A 103 25.33 4.61 -11.01
N ALA A 104 24.28 4.63 -10.19
CA ALA A 104 23.05 5.35 -10.46
C ALA A 104 22.98 6.62 -9.63
N PHE A 105 22.51 7.70 -10.24
CA PHE A 105 22.26 8.98 -9.57
C PHE A 105 20.76 9.08 -9.32
N ILE A 106 20.32 8.80 -8.10
CA ILE A 106 18.89 8.73 -7.74
C ILE A 106 18.63 9.71 -6.60
N ASN A 107 17.68 10.62 -6.79
CA ASN A 107 17.33 11.65 -5.80
C ASN A 107 18.54 12.50 -5.32
N GLY A 108 19.56 12.66 -6.17
CA GLY A 108 20.80 13.36 -5.82
C GLY A 108 21.85 12.50 -5.10
N GLU A 109 21.54 11.23 -4.79
CA GLU A 109 22.49 10.29 -4.20
C GLU A 109 23.14 9.41 -5.27
N ILE A 110 24.43 9.08 -5.07
CA ILE A 110 25.18 8.16 -5.92
C ILE A 110 25.16 6.79 -5.29
N LEU A 111 24.56 5.82 -5.97
CA LEU A 111 24.32 4.49 -5.41
C LEU A 111 24.89 3.41 -6.32
N ASN A 112 25.39 2.34 -5.69
CA ASN A 112 25.84 1.12 -6.35
C ASN A 112 24.78 0.02 -6.23
N GLU A 113 25.00 -1.08 -6.95
CA GLU A 113 24.26 -2.32 -6.71
C GLU A 113 24.41 -2.77 -5.24
N GLY A 114 23.32 -3.21 -4.63
CA GLY A 114 23.25 -3.59 -3.22
C GLY A 114 22.90 -2.44 -2.26
N ASN A 115 23.10 -1.17 -2.63
CA ASN A 115 22.67 -0.05 -1.80
C ASN A 115 21.14 0.01 -1.68
N ARG A 116 20.68 0.65 -0.60
CA ARG A 116 19.26 0.77 -0.28
C ARG A 116 18.82 2.23 -0.20
N ILE A 117 17.75 2.58 -0.89
CA ILE A 117 17.15 3.93 -0.91
C ILE A 117 15.63 3.83 -0.74
N ARG A 118 15.06 4.63 0.18
CA ARG A 118 13.61 4.63 0.50
C ARG A 118 13.04 3.21 0.77
N GLY A 119 13.87 2.33 1.32
CA GLY A 119 13.52 0.93 1.61
C GLY A 119 13.60 -0.04 0.42
N PHE A 120 13.93 0.43 -0.78
CA PHE A 120 14.21 -0.40 -1.95
C PHE A 120 15.71 -0.68 -2.07
N THR A 121 16.05 -1.93 -2.37
CA THR A 121 17.44 -2.33 -2.67
C THR A 121 17.67 -2.28 -4.17
N ILE A 122 18.79 -1.70 -4.59
CA ILE A 122 19.21 -1.69 -5.99
C ILE A 122 19.73 -3.08 -6.33
N THR A 123 19.04 -3.78 -7.22
CA THR A 123 19.41 -5.14 -7.61
C THR A 123 20.29 -5.18 -8.85
N GLN A 124 20.13 -4.21 -9.75
CA GLN A 124 20.87 -4.17 -11.01
C GLN A 124 20.91 -2.75 -11.56
N ILE A 125 22.07 -2.32 -12.04
CA ILE A 125 22.27 -1.05 -12.75
C ILE A 125 22.82 -1.38 -14.14
N THR A 126 22.09 -0.99 -15.18
CA THR A 126 22.55 -1.06 -16.58
C THR A 126 22.72 0.35 -17.13
N PRO A 127 23.32 0.54 -18.31
CA PRO A 127 23.51 1.88 -18.89
C PRO A 127 22.22 2.68 -19.10
N THR A 128 21.07 1.99 -19.21
CA THR A 128 19.78 2.60 -19.58
C THR A 128 18.72 2.54 -18.48
N LEU A 129 18.87 1.62 -17.53
CA LEU A 129 17.86 1.40 -16.50
C LEU A 129 18.46 0.95 -15.17
N VAL A 130 17.68 1.17 -14.11
CA VAL A 130 17.99 0.72 -12.75
C VAL A 130 16.83 -0.10 -12.23
N LYS A 131 17.12 -1.30 -11.74
CA LYS A 131 16.13 -2.19 -11.12
C LYS A 131 16.25 -2.12 -9.61
N LEU A 132 15.10 -1.91 -8.98
CA LEU A 132 14.92 -1.78 -7.54
C LEU A 132 13.95 -2.86 -7.05
N LYS A 133 14.21 -3.41 -5.88
CA LYS A 133 13.35 -4.42 -5.25
C LYS A 133 13.02 -4.04 -3.82
N LYS A 134 11.75 -4.18 -3.45
CA LYS A 134 11.27 -4.09 -2.07
C LYS A 134 10.26 -5.20 -1.83
N ASN A 135 10.63 -6.18 -1.01
CA ASN A 135 9.81 -7.37 -0.75
C ASN A 135 9.36 -8.06 -2.05
N LYS A 136 8.05 -8.04 -2.35
CA LYS A 136 7.46 -8.58 -3.58
C LYS A 136 7.37 -7.55 -4.73
N SER A 137 7.58 -6.27 -4.45
CA SER A 137 7.51 -5.19 -5.43
C SER A 137 8.84 -5.02 -6.16
N ARG A 138 8.75 -4.80 -7.48
CA ARG A 138 9.90 -4.55 -8.36
C ARG A 138 9.63 -3.27 -9.15
N LEU A 139 10.55 -2.33 -9.05
CA LEU A 139 10.48 -1.05 -9.75
C LEU A 139 11.63 -0.97 -10.76
N THR A 140 11.34 -0.46 -11.95
CA THR A 140 12.36 -0.19 -12.97
C THR A 140 12.34 1.30 -13.28
N LEU A 141 13.46 1.97 -13.03
CA LEU A 141 13.68 3.36 -13.41
C LEU A 141 14.42 3.36 -14.75
N LYS A 142 13.94 4.19 -15.68
CA LYS A 142 14.60 4.44 -16.96
C LYS A 142 15.08 5.89 -16.95
N LEU A 143 16.18 6.14 -17.62
CA LEU A 143 16.62 7.51 -17.86
C LEU A 143 15.61 8.15 -18.84
N GLU A 144 15.07 9.30 -18.44
CA GLU A 144 14.17 10.11 -19.27
C GLU A 144 14.99 11.02 -20.20
#